data_AF-A0A7J7L472-F1
#
_entry.id   AF-A0A7J7L472-F1
#
_cell.length_a   1.000
_cell.length_b   1.000
_cell.length_c   1.000
_cell.angle_alpha   90.00
_cell.angle_beta   90.00
_cell.angle_gamma   90.00
#
_symmetry.space_group_name_H-M   'P 1'
#
loop_
_entity.id
_entity.type
_entity.pdbx_description
1 polymer ?
#
loop_
_entity_poly.entity_id
_entity_poly.type
_entity_poly.pdbx_seq_one_letter_code
_entity_poly.pdbx_strand_id
1 'polypeptide(L)'
;MIASLLCSWGNFRDNLGNACLTSFFVTGAWDQDKLVQSLKAYQNAEKDERMESNPDLYFNCATVNKYLENYERALSGFEAAALKDPCLNATEEVQMIVNLLDKLELSLKGQARVKRHRTLASSFSAVNINSSRKKATIGVLMEGLNKETAVVAHVLLLIKHDNVAPLYYIACDSEKTFFILSVYGLRGDAIKEGDQLTLVEPNYRYISFSWKCKKYEFKSIRVDFLEQILINGKAPTPNQAVSTAFQAQHKP
;
A
#
# COMPACT_ATOMS: atom_id res chain seq x y z
N MET A 1 -21.88 -19.28 38.79
CA MET A 1 -20.79 -18.28 38.68
C MET A 1 -19.53 -18.94 38.10
N ILE A 2 -19.63 -19.56 36.91
CA ILE A 2 -18.50 -20.07 36.10
C ILE A 2 -18.91 -19.90 34.63
N ALA A 3 -19.12 -18.65 34.23
CA ALA A 3 -19.42 -18.31 32.83
C ALA A 3 -18.57 -17.12 32.34
N SER A 4 -17.58 -16.69 33.11
CA SER A 4 -16.84 -15.43 32.90
C SER A 4 -15.37 -15.61 32.54
N LEU A 5 -14.91 -16.81 32.13
CA LEU A 5 -13.49 -17.04 31.83
C LEU A 5 -13.18 -17.83 30.55
N LEU A 6 -14.16 -18.03 29.66
CA LEU A 6 -13.85 -18.51 28.31
C LEU A 6 -13.80 -17.31 27.37
N CYS A 7 -12.63 -16.67 27.32
CA CYS A 7 -12.25 -15.86 26.17
C CYS A 7 -12.48 -16.75 24.93
N SER A 8 -13.44 -16.41 24.05
CA SER A 8 -13.62 -17.16 22.81
C SER A 8 -12.30 -17.14 22.07
N TRP A 9 -11.94 -18.26 21.41
CA TRP A 9 -10.73 -18.31 20.60
C TRP A 9 -10.72 -17.18 19.55
N GLY A 10 -11.88 -16.72 19.08
CA GLY A 10 -12.05 -15.50 18.30
C GLY A 10 -11.57 -14.22 18.98
N ASN A 11 -12.01 -13.92 20.21
CA ASN A 11 -11.59 -12.72 20.95
C ASN A 11 -10.08 -12.70 21.22
N PHE A 12 -9.49 -13.86 21.54
CA PHE A 12 -8.04 -13.95 21.71
C PHE A 12 -7.29 -13.62 20.42
N ARG A 13 -7.78 -14.10 19.28
CA ARG A 13 -7.19 -13.85 17.96
C ARG A 13 -7.36 -12.40 17.50
N ASP A 14 -8.51 -11.79 17.77
CA ASP A 14 -8.74 -10.37 17.51
C ASP A 14 -7.77 -9.49 18.32
N ASN A 15 -7.63 -9.78 19.61
CA ASN A 15 -6.66 -9.09 20.48
C ASN A 15 -5.21 -9.31 20.05
N LEU A 16 -4.85 -10.52 19.62
CA LEU A 16 -3.54 -10.78 19.03
C LEU A 16 -3.33 -9.94 17.76
N GLY A 17 -4.35 -9.83 16.91
CA GLY A 17 -4.37 -8.95 15.75
C GLY A 17 -4.07 -7.50 16.13
N ASN A 18 -4.81 -6.96 17.10
CA ASN A 18 -4.64 -5.60 17.61
C ASN A 18 -3.23 -5.37 18.17
N ALA A 19 -2.70 -6.33 18.93
CA ALA A 19 -1.35 -6.25 19.50
C ALA A 19 -0.26 -6.26 18.42
N CYS A 20 -0.35 -7.17 17.44
CA CYS A 20 0.58 -7.23 16.31
C CYS A 20 0.51 -5.96 15.45
N LEU A 21 -0.69 -5.46 15.18
CA LEU A 21 -0.90 -4.24 14.39
C LEU A 21 -0.34 -3.00 15.10
N THR A 22 -0.64 -2.86 16.39
CA THR A 22 -0.09 -1.77 17.20
C THR A 22 1.44 -1.85 17.26
N SER A 23 1.99 -3.06 17.46
CA SER A 23 3.43 -3.26 17.50
C SER A 23 4.10 -2.91 16.17
N PHE A 24 3.48 -3.23 15.03
CA PHE A 24 3.95 -2.82 13.71
C PHE A 24 4.11 -1.30 13.61
N PHE A 25 3.07 -0.53 13.92
CA PHE A 25 3.12 0.92 13.81
C PHE A 25 4.01 1.60 14.87
N VAL A 26 3.94 1.15 16.13
CA VAL A 26 4.79 1.69 17.21
C VAL A 26 6.27 1.48 16.93
N THR A 27 6.64 0.38 16.29
CA THR A 27 8.04 0.14 15.92
C THR A 27 8.47 0.89 14.66
N GLY A 28 7.57 1.63 14.00
CA GLY A 28 7.90 2.47 12.85
C GLY A 28 7.43 1.91 11.50
N ALA A 29 6.49 0.97 11.51
CA ALA A 29 5.89 0.37 10.32
C ALA A 29 6.90 -0.35 9.38
N TRP A 30 7.99 -0.88 9.94
CA TRP A 30 9.02 -1.61 9.17
C TRP A 30 8.92 -3.14 9.30
N ASP A 31 8.31 -3.65 10.38
CA ASP A 31 8.23 -5.08 10.66
C ASP A 31 7.03 -5.73 9.93
N GLN A 32 7.19 -6.01 8.64
CA GLN A 32 6.13 -6.57 7.80
C GLN A 32 5.61 -7.92 8.32
N ASP A 33 6.41 -8.68 9.06
CA ASP A 33 5.98 -9.94 9.66
C ASP A 33 4.89 -9.70 10.71
N LYS A 34 4.98 -8.64 11.52
CA LYS A 34 3.91 -8.25 12.45
C LYS A 34 2.64 -7.84 11.73
N LEU A 35 2.75 -7.13 10.61
CA LEU A 35 1.58 -6.76 9.82
C LEU A 35 0.88 -8.00 9.25
N VAL A 36 1.64 -8.96 8.70
CA VAL A 36 1.12 -10.25 8.21
C VAL A 36 0.53 -11.09 9.35
N GLN A 37 1.17 -11.10 10.53
CA GLN A 37 0.64 -11.78 11.71
C GLN A 37 -0.70 -11.18 12.15
N SER A 38 -0.82 -9.85 12.16
CA SER A 38 -2.09 -9.20 12.51
C SER A 38 -3.21 -9.59 11.54
N LEU A 39 -2.95 -9.56 10.23
CA LEU A 39 -3.91 -9.99 9.22
C LEU A 39 -4.36 -11.44 9.43
N LYS A 40 -3.41 -12.36 9.64
CA LYS A 40 -3.71 -13.78 9.89
C LYS A 40 -4.54 -13.96 11.15
N ALA A 41 -4.27 -13.18 12.20
CA ALA A 41 -5.01 -13.25 13.44
C ALA A 41 -6.46 -12.82 13.25
N TYR A 42 -6.72 -11.67 12.60
CA TYR A 42 -8.07 -11.22 12.28
C TYR A 42 -8.83 -12.21 11.38
N GLN A 43 -8.21 -12.68 10.29
CA GLN A 43 -8.83 -13.68 9.40
C GLN A 43 -9.19 -14.99 10.12
N ASN A 44 -8.43 -15.35 11.16
CA ASN A 44 -8.74 -16.50 11.99
C ASN A 44 -9.78 -16.21 13.07
N ALA A 45 -9.96 -14.96 13.48
CA ALA A 45 -11.04 -14.51 14.36
C ALA A 45 -12.37 -14.45 13.60
N GLU A 46 -12.37 -13.99 12.33
CA GLU A 46 -13.55 -13.95 11.44
C GLU A 46 -14.18 -15.33 11.22
N LYS A 47 -13.43 -16.43 11.41
CA LYS A 47 -13.93 -17.80 11.30
C LYS A 47 -14.75 -18.26 12.50
N ASP A 48 -14.70 -17.53 13.62
CA ASP A 48 -15.49 -17.82 14.81
C ASP A 48 -16.84 -17.09 14.68
N GLU A 49 -17.94 -17.84 14.58
CA GLU A 49 -19.31 -17.30 14.44
C GLU A 49 -19.67 -16.29 15.53
N ARG A 50 -19.08 -16.42 16.72
CA ARG A 50 -19.30 -15.48 17.83
C ARG A 50 -18.72 -14.09 17.57
N MET A 51 -17.79 -14.00 16.63
CA MET A 51 -17.16 -12.74 16.20
C MET A 51 -17.91 -12.09 15.05
N GLU A 52 -18.93 -12.75 14.48
CA GLU A 52 -19.62 -12.26 13.29
C GLU A 52 -20.22 -10.88 13.53
N SER A 53 -20.70 -10.57 14.73
CA SER A 53 -21.29 -9.28 15.07
C SER A 53 -20.28 -8.22 15.53
N ASN A 54 -18.98 -8.52 15.64
CA ASN A 54 -17.97 -7.57 16.12
C ASN A 54 -17.55 -6.62 15.00
N PRO A 55 -17.96 -5.33 15.01
CA PRO A 55 -17.65 -4.40 13.93
C PRO A 55 -16.16 -3.98 13.91
N ASP A 56 -15.50 -3.91 15.08
CA ASP A 56 -14.09 -3.49 15.23
C ASP A 56 -13.15 -4.50 14.55
N LEU A 57 -13.45 -5.80 14.65
CA LEU A 57 -12.71 -6.86 13.95
C LEU A 57 -12.67 -6.60 12.44
N TYR A 58 -13.83 -6.36 11.83
CA TYR A 58 -13.91 -6.09 10.38
C TYR A 58 -13.21 -4.78 10.03
N PHE A 59 -13.35 -3.74 10.85
CA PHE A 59 -12.70 -2.45 10.65
C PHE A 59 -11.17 -2.57 10.69
N ASN A 60 -10.63 -3.23 11.70
CA ASN A 60 -9.18 -3.41 11.87
C ASN A 60 -8.61 -4.33 10.79
N CYS A 61 -9.31 -5.42 10.45
CA CYS A 61 -8.94 -6.30 9.33
C CYS A 61 -8.93 -5.53 8.00
N ALA A 62 -9.93 -4.70 7.74
CA ALA A 62 -10.02 -3.85 6.55
C ALA A 62 -8.89 -2.82 6.50
N THR A 63 -8.53 -2.24 7.65
CA THR A 63 -7.42 -1.30 7.77
C THR A 63 -6.08 -1.95 7.42
N VAL A 64 -5.82 -3.17 7.89
CA VAL A 64 -4.62 -3.93 7.51
C VAL A 64 -4.60 -4.22 6.01
N ASN A 65 -5.74 -4.64 5.46
CA ASN A 65 -5.85 -4.87 4.01
C ASN A 65 -5.64 -3.58 3.20
N LYS A 66 -6.16 -2.43 3.66
CA LYS A 66 -5.92 -1.11 3.04
C LYS A 66 -4.43 -0.79 3.04
N TYR A 67 -3.74 -0.97 4.17
CA TYR A 67 -2.30 -0.72 4.27
C TYR A 67 -1.48 -1.66 3.38
N LEU A 68 -1.91 -2.91 3.22
CA LEU A 68 -1.32 -3.90 2.31
C LEU A 68 -1.77 -3.74 0.85
N GLU A 69 -2.51 -2.68 0.51
CA GLU A 69 -3.06 -2.43 -0.84
C GLU A 69 -3.95 -3.57 -1.37
N ASN A 70 -4.55 -4.36 -0.48
CA ASN A 70 -5.57 -5.36 -0.79
C ASN A 70 -6.95 -4.68 -0.86
N TYR A 71 -7.12 -3.78 -1.83
CA TYR A 71 -8.24 -2.84 -1.86
C TYR A 71 -9.62 -3.51 -1.87
N GLU A 72 -9.81 -4.61 -2.61
CA GLU A 72 -11.09 -5.35 -2.63
C GLU A 72 -11.49 -5.88 -1.25
N ARG A 73 -10.53 -6.50 -0.54
CA ARG A 73 -10.75 -7.03 0.81
C ARG A 73 -10.96 -5.91 1.83
N ALA A 74 -10.26 -4.79 1.68
CA ALA A 74 -10.43 -3.61 2.50
C ALA A 74 -11.83 -3.00 2.33
N LEU A 75 -12.25 -2.75 1.10
CA LEU A 75 -13.58 -2.22 0.77
C LEU A 75 -14.69 -3.10 1.33
N SER A 76 -14.62 -4.41 1.10
CA SER A 76 -15.60 -5.38 1.63
C SER A 76 -15.61 -5.41 3.17
N GLY A 77 -14.43 -5.33 3.80
CA GLY A 77 -14.32 -5.33 5.26
C GLY A 77 -14.88 -4.04 5.90
N PHE A 78 -14.62 -2.88 5.30
CA PHE A 78 -15.19 -1.63 5.78
C PHE A 78 -16.71 -1.57 5.58
N GLU A 79 -17.25 -2.06 4.47
CA GLU A 79 -18.71 -2.20 4.33
C GLU A 79 -19.30 -3.13 5.38
N ALA A 80 -18.65 -4.27 5.65
CA ALA A 80 -19.08 -5.20 6.69
C ALA A 80 -19.04 -4.57 8.10
N ALA A 81 -18.09 -3.68 8.38
CA ALA A 81 -18.03 -2.91 9.62
C ALA A 81 -19.14 -1.86 9.70
N ALA A 82 -19.34 -1.07 8.63
CA ALA A 82 -20.37 -0.03 8.54
C ALA A 82 -21.79 -0.58 8.71
N LEU A 83 -22.06 -1.78 8.19
CA LEU A 83 -23.35 -2.46 8.35
C LEU A 83 -23.64 -2.85 9.81
N LYS A 84 -22.61 -3.09 10.60
CA LYS A 84 -22.71 -3.55 12.00
C LYS A 84 -22.72 -2.39 12.99
N ASP A 85 -21.87 -1.40 12.75
CA ASP A 85 -21.82 -0.15 13.53
C ASP A 85 -21.59 1.05 12.60
N PRO A 86 -22.66 1.75 12.20
CA PRO A 86 -22.57 2.96 11.38
C PRO A 86 -21.79 4.12 12.04
N CYS A 87 -21.55 4.06 13.35
CA CYS A 87 -20.77 5.07 14.07
C CYS A 87 -19.25 4.83 13.95
N LEU A 88 -18.81 3.68 13.43
CA LEU A 88 -17.45 3.54 12.95
C LEU A 88 -17.40 4.23 11.59
N ASN A 89 -16.44 5.13 11.39
CA ASN A 89 -16.25 5.92 10.16
C ASN A 89 -15.84 5.06 8.94
N ALA A 90 -16.32 3.83 8.84
CA ALA A 90 -16.02 2.83 7.83
C ALA A 90 -16.62 3.21 6.47
N THR A 91 -17.75 3.91 6.46
CA THR A 91 -18.34 4.44 5.22
C THR A 91 -17.41 5.48 4.58
N GLU A 92 -16.82 6.35 5.40
CA GLU A 92 -15.83 7.34 4.98
C GLU A 92 -14.57 6.65 4.45
N GLU A 93 -14.10 5.59 5.11
CA GLU A 93 -12.96 4.79 4.63
C GLU A 93 -13.22 4.15 3.25
N VAL A 94 -14.42 3.60 3.02
CA VAL A 94 -14.83 3.10 1.70
C VAL A 94 -14.76 4.21 0.66
N GLN A 95 -15.33 5.38 0.96
CA GLN A 95 -15.34 6.52 0.04
C GLN A 95 -13.92 7.03 -0.26
N MET A 96 -13.04 7.08 0.74
CA MET A 96 -11.63 7.47 0.57
C MET A 96 -10.88 6.51 -0.35
N ILE A 97 -11.08 5.19 -0.20
CA ILE A 97 -10.45 4.19 -1.06
C ILE A 97 -10.98 4.31 -2.50
N VAL A 98 -12.30 4.40 -2.69
CA VAL A 98 -12.90 4.57 -4.02
C VAL A 98 -12.39 5.85 -4.70
N ASN A 99 -12.38 6.98 -3.99
CA ASN A 99 -11.86 8.25 -4.50
C ASN A 99 -10.39 8.15 -4.90
N LEU A 100 -9.57 7.46 -4.10
CA LEU A 100 -8.17 7.21 -4.43
C LEU A 100 -8.07 6.39 -5.73
N LEU A 101 -8.74 5.24 -5.82
CA LEU A 101 -8.68 4.35 -6.98
C LEU A 101 -9.16 5.04 -8.27
N ASP A 102 -10.22 5.85 -8.16
CA ASP A 102 -10.71 6.67 -9.25
C ASP A 102 -9.67 7.69 -9.72
N LYS A 103 -8.99 8.37 -8.78
CA LYS A 103 -7.89 9.28 -9.08
C LYS A 103 -6.71 8.56 -9.74
N LEU A 104 -6.33 7.37 -9.26
CA LEU A 104 -5.25 6.55 -9.85
C LEU A 104 -5.58 6.21 -11.31
N GLU A 105 -6.78 5.68 -11.55
CA GLU A 105 -7.25 5.28 -12.88
C GLU A 105 -7.32 6.47 -13.85
N LEU A 106 -7.95 7.57 -13.43
CA LEU A 106 -8.09 8.78 -14.25
C LEU A 106 -6.72 9.37 -14.59
N SER A 107 -5.80 9.40 -13.62
CA SER A 107 -4.46 9.95 -13.82
C SER A 107 -3.63 9.09 -14.78
N LEU A 108 -3.71 7.75 -14.67
CA LEU A 108 -3.07 6.82 -15.62
C LEU A 108 -3.60 7.00 -17.04
N LYS A 109 -4.93 7.06 -17.21
CA LYS A 109 -5.57 7.31 -18.52
C LYS A 109 -5.21 8.69 -19.08
N GLY A 110 -5.03 9.69 -18.22
CA GLY A 110 -4.57 11.02 -18.56
C GLY A 110 -3.16 11.00 -19.16
N GLN A 111 -2.20 10.40 -18.45
CA GLN A 111 -0.80 10.31 -18.91
C GLN A 111 -0.66 9.55 -20.23
N ALA A 112 -1.45 8.49 -20.44
CA ALA A 112 -1.47 7.76 -21.70
C ALA A 112 -1.89 8.63 -22.92
N ARG A 113 -2.64 9.71 -22.69
CA ARG A 113 -3.11 10.63 -23.76
C ARG A 113 -2.14 11.77 -24.04
N VAL A 114 -1.24 12.11 -23.12
CA VAL A 114 -0.33 13.25 -23.26
C VAL A 114 0.89 12.83 -24.10
N LYS A 115 1.00 13.34 -25.34
CA LYS A 115 2.13 13.08 -26.26
C LYS A 115 3.50 13.65 -25.81
N ARG A 116 3.61 14.25 -24.61
CA ARG A 116 4.84 14.97 -24.13
C ARG A 116 5.98 14.06 -23.68
N HIS A 117 5.80 12.74 -23.57
CA HIS A 117 6.83 11.86 -23.01
C HIS A 117 8.00 11.52 -23.96
N ARG A 118 8.04 12.13 -25.16
CA ARG A 118 9.10 11.92 -26.16
C ARG A 118 10.46 12.49 -25.70
N THR A 119 10.48 13.48 -24.80
CA THR A 119 11.73 14.11 -24.28
C THR A 119 12.31 13.41 -23.04
N LEU A 120 11.51 12.63 -22.29
CA LEU A 120 11.98 11.84 -21.13
C LEU A 120 12.73 10.57 -21.55
N ALA A 121 12.60 10.13 -22.82
CA ALA A 121 13.34 8.98 -23.34
C ALA A 121 14.84 9.26 -23.45
N SER A 122 15.23 10.50 -23.78
CA SER A 122 16.63 10.91 -23.86
C SER A 122 17.27 11.13 -22.49
N SER A 123 16.49 11.17 -21.40
CA SER A 123 16.99 11.43 -20.03
C SER A 123 17.16 10.17 -19.17
N PHE A 124 16.83 8.97 -19.68
CA PHE A 124 17.30 7.71 -19.08
C PHE A 124 18.81 7.57 -19.32
N SER A 125 19.57 8.54 -18.83
CA SER A 125 21.01 8.48 -18.74
C SER A 125 21.37 7.21 -17.97
N ALA A 126 22.48 6.58 -18.36
CA ALA A 126 23.01 5.44 -17.66
C ALA A 126 23.46 5.91 -16.27
N VAL A 127 22.53 6.01 -15.31
CA VAL A 127 22.89 6.06 -13.91
C VAL A 127 23.73 4.81 -13.70
N ASN A 128 24.98 5.05 -13.31
CA ASN A 128 25.96 4.03 -13.04
C ASN A 128 25.56 3.39 -11.71
N ILE A 129 24.56 2.51 -11.79
CA ILE A 129 24.12 1.75 -10.63
C ILE A 129 25.29 0.79 -10.39
N ASN A 130 26.13 1.10 -9.40
CA ASN A 130 27.19 0.22 -8.88
C ASN A 130 26.61 -1.03 -8.21
N SER A 131 25.50 -1.56 -8.72
CA SER A 131 24.85 -2.75 -8.20
C SER A 131 25.16 -3.90 -9.14
N SER A 132 25.53 -5.03 -8.57
CA SER A 132 25.49 -6.37 -9.17
C SER A 132 24.10 -6.76 -9.73
N ARG A 133 23.08 -5.93 -9.55
CA ARG A 133 21.68 -6.21 -9.87
C ARG A 133 21.38 -6.01 -11.37
N LYS A 134 20.52 -6.87 -11.89
CA LYS A 134 20.04 -6.84 -13.27
C LYS A 134 19.04 -5.70 -13.47
N LYS A 135 19.26 -4.84 -14.46
CA LYS A 135 18.27 -3.83 -14.86
C LYS A 135 17.10 -4.52 -15.57
N ALA A 136 15.88 -4.16 -15.20
CA ALA A 136 14.66 -4.67 -15.81
C ALA A 136 13.63 -3.55 -16.02
N THR A 137 12.65 -3.85 -16.87
CA THR A 137 11.44 -3.04 -17.09
C THR A 137 10.27 -3.66 -16.34
N ILE A 138 9.21 -2.89 -16.12
CA ILE A 138 8.07 -3.39 -15.35
C ILE A 138 7.32 -4.51 -16.09
N GLY A 139 7.46 -4.58 -17.42
CA GLY A 139 6.82 -5.60 -18.26
C GLY A 139 7.29 -7.03 -17.99
N VAL A 140 8.48 -7.22 -17.40
CA VAL A 140 9.08 -8.54 -17.16
C VAL A 140 9.13 -8.93 -15.67
N LEU A 141 8.58 -8.10 -14.79
CA LEU A 141 8.53 -8.41 -13.36
C LEU A 141 7.49 -9.49 -13.05
N MET A 142 7.80 -10.29 -12.04
CA MET A 142 6.88 -11.27 -11.47
C MET A 142 6.15 -10.68 -10.26
N GLU A 143 4.95 -11.18 -9.97
CA GLU A 143 4.17 -10.78 -8.78
C GLU A 143 5.01 -10.97 -7.50
N GLY A 144 5.04 -9.95 -6.64
CA GLY A 144 5.81 -9.92 -5.41
C GLY A 144 7.23 -9.34 -5.56
N LEU A 145 8.11 -9.75 -4.67
CA LEU A 145 9.48 -9.22 -4.56
C LEU A 145 10.41 -9.78 -5.65
N ASN A 146 10.93 -8.91 -6.51
CA ASN A 146 11.85 -9.28 -7.57
C ASN A 146 13.31 -9.09 -7.12
N LYS A 147 13.88 -10.11 -6.48
CA LYS A 147 15.27 -10.08 -5.96
C LYS A 147 16.29 -9.85 -7.07
N GLU A 148 17.44 -9.28 -6.71
CA GLU A 148 18.59 -9.04 -7.61
C GLU A 148 18.26 -8.19 -8.85
N THR A 149 17.10 -7.52 -8.84
CA THR A 149 16.58 -6.76 -9.97
C THR A 149 16.46 -5.28 -9.57
N ALA A 150 16.64 -4.38 -10.54
CA ALA A 150 16.39 -2.96 -10.35
C ALA A 150 15.60 -2.39 -11.54
N VAL A 151 14.64 -1.51 -11.25
CA VAL A 151 13.85 -0.79 -12.26
C VAL A 151 14.22 0.68 -12.21
N VAL A 152 14.56 1.25 -13.36
CA VAL A 152 14.76 2.69 -13.49
C VAL A 152 13.49 3.31 -14.04
N ALA A 153 12.98 4.33 -13.37
CA ALA A 153 11.75 5.01 -13.75
C ALA A 153 11.87 6.53 -13.60
N HIS A 154 11.03 7.28 -14.32
CA HIS A 154 10.86 8.71 -14.11
C HIS A 154 9.51 9.00 -13.49
N VAL A 155 9.49 9.93 -12.54
CA VAL A 155 8.27 10.41 -11.88
C VAL A 155 7.55 11.39 -12.79
N LEU A 156 6.28 11.15 -13.03
CA LEU A 156 5.43 11.98 -13.89
C LEU A 156 4.44 12.82 -13.11
N LEU A 157 3.94 12.32 -11.98
CA LEU A 157 2.92 13.00 -11.21
C LEU A 157 2.86 12.45 -9.78
N LEU A 158 2.72 13.35 -8.79
CA LEU A 158 2.27 13.00 -7.44
C LEU A 158 0.74 13.06 -7.38
N ILE A 159 0.10 12.00 -6.91
CA ILE A 159 -1.35 11.91 -6.75
C ILE A 159 -1.71 12.29 -5.31
N LYS A 160 -2.40 13.42 -5.16
CA LYS A 160 -2.87 13.92 -3.86
C LYS A 160 -4.12 13.18 -3.39
N HIS A 161 -4.08 12.71 -2.16
CA HIS A 161 -5.17 12.04 -1.48
C HIS A 161 -5.12 12.36 0.03
N ASP A 162 -6.17 11.97 0.75
CA ASP A 162 -6.41 12.45 2.11
C ASP A 162 -5.64 11.65 3.19
N ASN A 163 -5.02 10.51 2.84
CA ASN A 163 -4.19 9.79 3.80
C ASN A 163 -2.75 10.31 3.79
N VAL A 164 -2.10 10.19 4.95
CA VAL A 164 -0.69 10.55 5.13
C VAL A 164 0.26 9.57 4.43
N ALA A 165 -0.12 8.30 4.34
CA ALA A 165 0.66 7.24 3.70
C ALA A 165 -0.24 6.18 3.03
N PRO A 166 0.23 5.54 1.94
CA PRO A 166 1.47 5.85 1.23
C PRO A 166 1.34 7.10 0.34
N LEU A 167 2.47 7.62 -0.12
CA LEU A 167 2.51 8.57 -1.22
C LEU A 167 2.32 7.82 -2.54
N TYR A 168 1.43 8.30 -3.40
CA TYR A 168 1.17 7.70 -4.71
C TYR A 168 1.74 8.54 -5.83
N TYR A 169 2.55 7.93 -6.68
CA TYR A 169 3.10 8.57 -7.87
C TYR A 169 2.69 7.81 -9.13
N ILE A 170 2.60 8.50 -10.26
CA ILE A 170 2.70 7.86 -11.57
C ILE A 170 4.16 7.92 -11.99
N ALA A 171 4.71 6.77 -12.35
CA ALA A 171 6.03 6.65 -12.91
C ALA A 171 5.99 5.95 -14.28
N CYS A 172 7.03 6.13 -15.08
CA CYS A 172 7.24 5.37 -16.31
C CYS A 172 8.65 4.80 -16.38
N ASP A 173 8.78 3.58 -16.89
CA ASP A 173 10.07 2.95 -17.14
C ASP A 173 10.65 3.32 -18.52
N SER A 174 11.79 2.72 -18.87
CA SER A 174 12.47 2.94 -20.15
C SER A 174 11.65 2.48 -21.36
N GLU A 175 10.75 1.52 -21.19
CA GLU A 175 9.82 1.02 -22.22
C GLU A 175 8.54 1.85 -22.33
N LYS A 176 8.43 2.96 -21.57
CA LYS A 176 7.24 3.83 -21.55
C LYS A 176 6.00 3.15 -21.01
N THR A 177 6.18 2.12 -20.18
CA THR A 177 5.08 1.53 -19.44
C THR A 177 4.81 2.39 -18.21
N PHE A 178 3.57 2.91 -18.09
CA PHE A 178 3.12 3.65 -16.92
C PHE A 178 2.70 2.70 -15.81
N PHE A 179 3.00 3.07 -14.58
CA PHE A 179 2.60 2.32 -13.39
C PHE A 179 2.42 3.22 -12.18
N ILE A 180 1.70 2.72 -11.18
CA ILE A 180 1.57 3.36 -9.87
C ILE A 180 2.76 2.98 -9.01
N LEU A 181 3.36 3.97 -8.35
CA LEU A 181 4.37 3.77 -7.33
C LEU A 181 3.76 4.18 -5.99
N SER A 182 3.61 3.22 -5.07
CA SER A 182 3.23 3.47 -3.68
C SER A 182 4.48 3.51 -2.81
N VAL A 183 4.70 4.63 -2.14
CA VAL A 183 5.89 4.87 -1.32
C VAL A 183 5.50 5.09 0.13
N TYR A 184 5.93 4.18 1.00
CA TYR A 184 5.79 4.29 2.44
C TYR A 184 7.07 4.89 3.04
N GLY A 185 6.93 5.48 4.22
CA GLY A 185 8.09 5.89 5.02
C GLY A 185 8.86 7.12 4.51
N LEU A 186 8.37 7.82 3.48
CA LEU A 186 8.98 9.03 2.93
C LEU A 186 8.09 10.27 3.10
N ARG A 187 8.72 11.44 3.26
CA ARG A 187 8.04 12.74 3.26
C ARG A 187 7.53 13.09 1.86
N GLY A 188 6.38 13.76 1.78
CA GLY A 188 5.73 14.14 0.51
C GLY A 188 6.55 15.06 -0.40
N ASP A 189 7.59 15.72 0.12
CA ASP A 189 8.50 16.61 -0.61
C ASP A 189 9.81 15.94 -1.03
N ALA A 190 10.02 14.65 -0.69
CA ALA A 190 11.25 13.92 -0.97
C ALA A 190 11.42 13.57 -2.46
N ILE A 191 10.33 13.26 -3.15
CA ILE A 191 10.29 12.88 -4.57
C ILE A 191 9.49 13.92 -5.35
N LYS A 192 10.06 14.42 -6.45
CA LYS A 192 9.47 15.47 -7.30
C LYS A 192 9.17 14.96 -8.70
N GLU A 193 8.25 15.65 -9.38
CA GLU A 193 8.01 15.42 -10.80
C GLU A 193 9.30 15.64 -11.61
N GLY A 194 9.60 14.72 -12.52
CA GLY A 194 10.82 14.71 -13.32
C GLY A 194 11.99 13.95 -12.68
N ASP A 195 11.92 13.60 -11.39
CA ASP A 195 12.99 12.83 -10.75
C ASP A 195 13.15 11.45 -11.39
N GLN A 196 14.40 11.00 -11.49
CA GLN A 196 14.75 9.65 -11.89
C GLN A 196 14.86 8.77 -10.63
N LEU A 197 14.07 7.71 -10.58
CA LEU A 197 14.08 6.72 -9.51
C LEU A 197 14.81 5.46 -9.96
N THR A 198 15.61 4.89 -9.05
CA THR A 198 16.05 3.50 -9.14
C THR A 198 15.37 2.72 -8.03
N LEU A 199 14.46 1.82 -8.40
CA LEU A 199 13.71 0.95 -7.52
C LEU A 199 14.47 -0.37 -7.40
N VAL A 200 14.99 -0.67 -6.22
CA VAL A 200 15.82 -1.85 -5.93
C VAL A 200 14.94 -2.94 -5.36
N GLU A 201 15.05 -4.14 -5.94
CA GLU A 201 14.28 -5.32 -5.56
C GLU A 201 12.78 -5.01 -5.52
N PRO A 202 12.19 -4.55 -6.64
CA PRO A 202 10.85 -4.01 -6.64
C PRO A 202 9.81 -5.06 -6.23
N ASN A 203 8.92 -4.67 -5.31
CA ASN A 203 7.73 -5.44 -4.97
C ASN A 203 6.62 -5.08 -5.96
N TYR A 204 6.49 -5.86 -7.02
CA TYR A 204 5.57 -5.62 -8.12
C TYR A 204 4.22 -6.28 -7.86
N ARG A 205 3.13 -5.59 -8.23
CA ARG A 205 1.79 -6.14 -8.19
C ARG A 205 0.98 -5.77 -9.42
N TYR A 206 0.23 -6.72 -9.95
CA TYR A 206 -0.85 -6.44 -10.89
C TYR A 206 -2.19 -6.38 -10.16
N ILE A 207 -2.70 -5.16 -9.98
CA ILE A 207 -3.97 -4.94 -9.28
C ILE A 207 -5.09 -5.04 -10.31
N SER A 208 -5.98 -6.02 -10.14
CA SER A 208 -7.16 -6.23 -10.98
C SER A 208 -8.32 -6.79 -10.16
N PHE A 209 -9.35 -5.97 -9.92
CA PHE A 209 -10.57 -6.40 -9.24
C PHE A 209 -11.77 -5.54 -9.68
N SER A 210 -12.98 -5.94 -9.30
CA SER A 210 -14.19 -5.15 -9.57
C SER A 210 -14.87 -4.76 -8.26
N TRP A 211 -15.35 -3.52 -8.18
CA TRP A 211 -16.09 -3.00 -7.05
C TRP A 211 -17.33 -2.25 -7.53
N LYS A 212 -18.51 -2.63 -7.06
CA LYS A 212 -19.81 -2.03 -7.44
C LYS A 212 -19.94 -1.76 -8.95
N CYS A 213 -19.65 -2.78 -9.77
CA CYS A 213 -19.70 -2.75 -11.23
C CYS A 213 -18.60 -1.92 -11.94
N LYS A 214 -17.60 -1.40 -11.23
CA LYS A 214 -16.43 -0.75 -11.81
C LYS A 214 -15.20 -1.65 -11.70
N LYS A 215 -14.49 -1.86 -12.80
CA LYS A 215 -13.21 -2.61 -12.83
C LYS A 215 -12.05 -1.64 -12.57
N TYR A 216 -11.17 -1.97 -11.63
CA TYR A 216 -9.90 -1.30 -11.42
C TYR A 216 -8.78 -2.22 -11.90
N GLU A 217 -7.90 -1.70 -12.75
CA GLU A 217 -6.81 -2.48 -13.34
C GLU A 217 -5.56 -1.61 -13.55
N PHE A 218 -4.45 -1.92 -12.88
CA PHE A 218 -3.19 -1.20 -13.03
C PHE A 218 -1.99 -2.00 -12.49
N LYS A 219 -0.81 -1.66 -13.01
CA LYS A 219 0.49 -2.12 -12.50
C LYS A 219 0.93 -1.24 -11.34
N SER A 220 1.45 -1.85 -10.28
CA SER A 220 1.97 -1.16 -9.10
C SER A 220 3.37 -1.65 -8.72
N ILE A 221 4.22 -0.76 -8.22
CA ILE A 221 5.40 -1.12 -7.43
C ILE A 221 5.25 -0.47 -6.05
N ARG A 222 5.44 -1.29 -5.02
CA ARG A 222 5.43 -0.85 -3.63
C ARG A 222 6.85 -0.69 -3.10
N VAL A 223 7.10 0.42 -2.42
CA VAL A 223 8.35 0.74 -1.71
C VAL A 223 8.03 0.91 -0.23
N ASP A 224 8.54 -0.01 0.59
CA ASP A 224 8.34 0.01 2.04
C ASP A 224 9.52 0.69 2.76
N PHE A 225 10.72 0.62 2.19
CA PHE A 225 11.97 1.05 2.84
C PHE A 225 12.82 1.99 1.98
N LEU A 226 13.64 2.82 2.62
CA LEU A 226 14.50 3.81 1.95
C LEU A 226 15.58 3.14 1.09
N GLU A 227 16.03 1.96 1.48
CA GLU A 227 17.05 1.18 0.79
C GLU A 227 16.55 0.64 -0.55
N GLN A 228 15.22 0.59 -0.74
CA GLN A 228 14.59 0.14 -1.98
C GLN A 228 14.49 1.24 -3.03
N ILE A 229 14.89 2.47 -2.73
CA ILE A 229 14.75 3.61 -3.65
C ILE A 229 15.98 4.50 -3.65
N LEU A 230 16.46 4.84 -4.85
CA LEU A 230 17.42 5.93 -5.06
C LEU A 230 16.75 7.03 -5.89
N ILE A 231 16.89 8.27 -5.45
CA ILE A 231 16.34 9.45 -6.10
C ILE A 231 17.50 10.20 -6.76
N ASN A 232 17.46 10.33 -8.09
CA ASN A 232 18.52 10.90 -8.91
C ASN A 232 19.91 10.29 -8.60
N GLY A 233 19.93 8.97 -8.39
CA GLY A 233 21.13 8.20 -8.07
C GLY A 233 21.63 8.29 -6.62
N LYS A 234 20.89 8.96 -5.72
CA LYS A 234 21.26 9.10 -4.30
C LYS A 234 20.21 8.43 -3.39
N ALA A 235 20.66 7.79 -2.32
CA ALA A 235 19.75 7.28 -1.30
C ALA A 235 19.05 8.44 -0.57
N PRO A 236 17.76 8.30 -0.20
CA PRO A 236 17.09 9.26 0.66
C PRO A 236 17.84 9.47 1.97
N THR A 237 17.83 10.70 2.46
CA THR A 237 18.43 11.05 3.76
C THR A 237 17.50 10.66 4.92
N PRO A 238 18.02 10.37 6.12
CA PRO A 238 17.18 10.05 7.29
C PRO A 238 16.15 11.13 7.63
N ASN A 239 16.45 12.41 7.35
CA ASN A 239 15.52 13.52 7.56
C ASN A 239 14.31 13.50 6.62
N GLN A 240 14.37 12.73 5.54
CA GLN A 240 13.27 12.50 4.60
C GLN A 240 12.42 11.30 5.00
N ALA A 241 12.82 10.54 6.02
CA ALA A 241 12.06 9.41 6.54
C ALA A 241 10.89 9.88 7.41
N VAL A 242 9.78 9.14 7.39
CA VAL A 242 8.62 9.37 8.26
C VAL A 242 8.16 8.04 8.87
N SER A 243 7.82 8.04 10.16
CA SER A 243 7.14 6.92 10.79
C SER A 243 5.63 7.11 10.73
N THR A 244 4.89 6.06 10.38
CA THR A 244 3.43 6.08 10.42
C THR A 244 2.97 5.63 11.80
N ALA A 245 2.13 6.42 12.48
CA ALA A 245 1.50 6.04 13.74
C ALA A 245 0.07 5.55 13.50
N PHE A 246 -0.38 4.58 14.29
CA PHE A 246 -1.74 4.03 14.23
C PHE A 246 -2.15 3.49 15.61
N GLN A 247 -3.45 3.57 15.88
CA GLN A 247 -4.07 2.96 17.04
C GLN A 247 -5.26 2.11 16.55
N ALA A 248 -5.28 0.84 16.94
CA ALA A 248 -6.38 -0.07 16.58
C ALA A 248 -7.69 0.41 17.22
N GLN A 249 -8.81 0.24 16.49
CA GLN A 249 -10.13 0.49 17.07
C GLN A 249 -10.42 -0.57 18.11
N HIS A 250 -10.83 -0.12 19.30
CA HIS A 250 -11.24 -1.00 20.39
C HIS A 250 -12.22 -0.24 21.27
N LYS A 251 -13.51 -0.54 21.16
CA LYS A 251 -14.49 -0.07 22.15
C LYS A 251 -14.48 -1.00 23.39
N PRO A 252 -14.38 -0.44 24.61
CA PRO A 252 -14.45 -1.23 25.85
C PRO A 252 -15.81 -1.87 26.09
#